data_AF-A0A812XNK4-F1
#
_entry.id   AF-A0A812XNK4-F1
#
_cell.length_a   1.000
_cell.length_b   1.000
_cell.length_c   1.000
_cell.angle_alpha   90.00
_cell.angle_beta   90.00
_cell.angle_gamma   90.00
#
_symmetry.space_group_name_H-M   'P 1'
#
loop_
_entity.id
_entity.type
_entity.pdbx_description
1 polymer ?
#
loop_
_entity_poly.entity_id
_entity_poly.type
_entity_poly.pdbx_seq_one_letter_code
_entity_poly.pdbx_strand_id
1 'polypeptide(L)'
;DWKTLNGRWQFCIQKRDAKDPTAFEGNILVPFSLQSPLSGALDSLSNKRKQQLGLSGPPCAPGLSKRYELWYQRGLELPQAWRAQVAQGKCVVLHIGACDYTCQVFVNGTAVGKPHVGGSTAFEYDITGALSSNPVDVLLIKCSDHEEKGANAMELRGKQLVSKAYRGPGPHVPTLYSNVTGFWQSVWIELVGPRRLRRVHCVPRCLGRVSEAAACPSKKSPRA
;
A
#
# COMPACT_ATOMS: atom_id res chain seq x y z
N ASP A 1 -16.95 2.15 14.42
CA ASP A 1 -17.11 3.29 13.48
C ASP A 1 -15.88 3.41 12.62
N TRP A 2 -16.02 3.84 11.37
CA TRP A 2 -14.88 4.03 10.46
C TRP A 2 -14.99 5.35 9.70
N LYS A 3 -13.84 5.87 9.25
CA LYS A 3 -13.75 7.09 8.43
C LYS A 3 -12.74 6.85 7.31
N THR A 4 -13.17 7.10 6.07
CA THR A 4 -12.27 7.03 4.92
C THR A 4 -11.19 8.11 4.98
N LEU A 5 -9.97 7.75 4.58
CA LEU A 5 -8.87 8.68 4.33
C LEU A 5 -8.56 8.81 2.83
N ASN A 6 -9.39 8.24 1.95
CA ASN A 6 -9.28 8.48 0.52
C ASN A 6 -9.46 9.98 0.19
N GLY A 7 -9.03 10.38 -1.01
CA GLY A 7 -9.06 11.77 -1.45
C GLY A 7 -7.66 12.33 -1.67
N ARG A 8 -7.53 13.66 -1.69
CA ARG A 8 -6.25 14.32 -1.99
C ARG A 8 -5.31 14.28 -0.79
N TRP A 9 -4.08 13.86 -1.03
CA TRP A 9 -2.95 13.90 -0.10
C TRP A 9 -1.85 14.74 -0.73
N GLN A 10 -1.00 15.33 0.09
CA GLN A 10 0.23 15.93 -0.41
C GLN A 10 1.24 14.82 -0.70
N PHE A 11 2.05 14.96 -1.74
CA PHE A 11 3.11 14.00 -2.04
C PHE A 11 4.41 14.67 -2.43
N CYS A 12 5.52 13.94 -2.24
CA CYS A 12 6.80 14.25 -2.85
C CYS A 12 7.61 12.99 -3.08
N ILE A 13 8.55 13.08 -4.02
CA ILE A 13 9.46 12.01 -4.35
C ILE A 13 10.87 12.40 -3.94
N GLN A 14 11.46 11.64 -3.03
CA GLN A 14 12.81 11.89 -2.53
C GLN A 14 13.77 10.79 -2.93
N LYS A 15 15.07 11.05 -2.86
CA LYS A 15 16.05 9.97 -2.91
C LYS A 15 15.85 9.06 -1.70
N ARG A 16 16.11 7.79 -1.88
CA ARG A 16 16.08 6.81 -0.81
C ARG A 16 17.00 7.20 0.34
N ASP A 17 16.53 6.98 1.56
CA ASP A 17 17.21 7.29 2.82
C ASP A 17 17.46 8.80 3.04
N ALA A 18 16.76 9.66 2.30
CA ALA A 18 16.72 11.08 2.61
C ALA A 18 15.99 11.34 3.93
N LYS A 19 16.25 12.51 4.53
CA LYS A 19 15.52 12.99 5.71
C LYS A 19 14.05 13.23 5.35
N ASP A 20 13.20 13.14 6.36
CA ASP A 20 11.76 13.43 6.26
C ASP A 20 11.48 14.71 5.47
N PRO A 21 10.47 14.70 4.59
CA PRO A 21 10.19 15.82 3.72
C PRO A 21 9.69 17.04 4.51
N THR A 22 10.30 18.19 4.21
CA THR A 22 9.84 19.50 4.69
C THR A 22 9.04 20.26 3.63
N ALA A 23 9.01 19.76 2.39
CA ALA A 23 8.30 20.35 1.26
C ALA A 23 7.69 19.26 0.38
N PHE A 24 6.51 19.56 -0.17
CA PHE A 24 5.74 18.65 -1.02
C PHE A 24 5.65 19.18 -2.46
N GLU A 25 5.63 18.27 -3.43
CA GLU A 25 5.67 18.58 -4.86
C GLU A 25 4.27 18.83 -5.45
N GLY A 26 3.22 18.35 -4.79
CA GLY A 26 1.84 18.53 -5.24
C GLY A 26 0.85 17.67 -4.49
N ASN A 27 -0.29 17.42 -5.12
CA ASN A 27 -1.34 16.56 -4.57
C ASN A 27 -1.49 15.26 -5.40
N ILE A 28 -1.77 14.17 -4.70
CA ILE A 28 -2.08 12.85 -5.26
C ILE A 28 -3.43 12.38 -4.75
N LEU A 29 -4.27 11.83 -5.64
CA LEU A 29 -5.56 11.27 -5.29
C LEU A 29 -5.39 9.81 -4.82
N VAL A 30 -5.56 9.57 -3.52
CA VAL A 30 -5.58 8.22 -2.93
C VAL A 30 -6.97 7.61 -3.11
N PRO A 31 -7.08 6.34 -3.55
CA PRO A 31 -6.04 5.33 -3.59
C PRO A 31 -5.50 5.04 -4.99
N PHE A 32 -5.31 6.05 -5.83
CA PHE A 32 -4.66 5.82 -7.13
C PHE A 32 -3.15 5.91 -6.99
N SER A 33 -2.46 4.97 -7.64
CA SER A 33 -1.00 4.91 -7.63
C SER A 33 -0.39 6.10 -8.36
N LEU A 34 0.90 6.37 -8.09
CA LEU A 34 1.63 7.50 -8.67
C LEU A 34 1.53 7.56 -10.20
N GLN A 35 1.59 6.42 -10.87
CA GLN A 35 1.58 6.31 -12.33
C GLN A 35 0.18 6.41 -12.94
N SER A 36 -0.87 6.27 -12.13
CA SER A 36 -2.25 6.33 -12.61
C SER A 36 -2.59 7.77 -13.04
N PRO A 37 -3.17 7.99 -14.23
CA PRO A 37 -3.67 9.31 -14.63
C PRO A 37 -4.68 9.88 -13.63
N LEU A 38 -5.53 9.04 -13.05
CA LEU A 38 -6.53 9.45 -12.05
C LEU A 38 -5.90 9.97 -10.75
N SER A 39 -4.64 9.61 -10.48
CA SER A 39 -3.94 10.14 -9.31
C SER A 39 -3.67 11.65 -9.41
N GLY A 40 -3.58 12.19 -10.64
CA GLY A 40 -3.19 13.59 -10.92
C GLY A 40 -1.77 13.95 -10.48
N ALA A 41 -1.00 13.01 -9.93
CA ALA A 41 0.31 13.29 -9.35
C ALA A 41 1.34 13.65 -10.42
N LEU A 42 1.36 12.91 -11.53
CA LEU A 42 2.28 13.21 -12.62
C LEU A 42 1.98 14.58 -13.24
N ASP A 43 0.73 15.02 -13.31
CA ASP A 43 0.40 16.35 -13.87
C ASP A 43 0.99 17.50 -13.03
N SER A 44 1.20 17.27 -11.74
CA SER A 44 1.85 18.23 -10.83
C SER A 44 3.37 18.34 -11.04
N LEU A 45 4.00 17.42 -11.77
CA LEU A 45 5.45 17.37 -11.97
C LEU A 45 5.86 17.99 -13.30
N SER A 46 6.94 18.79 -13.29
CA SER A 46 7.55 19.31 -14.52
C SER A 46 8.09 18.18 -15.41
N ASN A 47 8.12 18.40 -16.73
CA ASN A 47 8.65 17.40 -17.68
C ASN A 47 10.10 17.00 -17.35
N LYS A 48 10.95 17.97 -16.95
CA LYS A 48 12.31 17.71 -16.49
C LYS A 48 12.33 16.80 -15.26
N ARG A 49 11.42 17.01 -14.31
CA ARG A 49 11.30 16.20 -13.10
C ARG A 49 10.83 14.78 -13.43
N LYS A 50 9.83 14.61 -14.29
CA LYS A 50 9.39 13.29 -14.79
C LYS A 50 10.54 12.53 -15.44
N GLN A 51 11.33 13.21 -16.27
CA GLN A 51 12.50 12.61 -16.93
C GLN A 51 13.58 12.17 -15.93
N GLN A 52 13.87 13.00 -14.92
CA GLN A 52 14.81 12.64 -13.85
C GLN A 52 14.36 11.39 -13.07
N LEU A 53 13.06 11.27 -12.83
CA LEU A 53 12.47 10.15 -12.09
C LEU A 53 12.30 8.89 -12.93
N GLY A 54 12.52 8.96 -14.25
CA GLY A 54 12.26 7.85 -15.17
C GLY A 54 10.78 7.64 -15.50
N LEU A 55 9.93 8.61 -15.15
CA LEU A 55 8.48 8.60 -15.36
C LEU A 55 8.06 9.27 -16.68
N SER A 56 9.03 9.74 -17.48
CA SER A 56 8.79 10.24 -18.84
C SER A 56 8.79 9.08 -19.82
N GLY A 57 7.62 8.66 -20.31
CA GLY A 57 7.52 7.59 -21.29
C GLY A 57 6.09 7.27 -21.70
N PRO A 58 5.89 6.35 -22.66
CA PRO A 58 4.56 5.85 -23.04
C PRO A 58 3.84 5.24 -21.81
N PRO A 59 2.51 4.99 -21.87
CA PRO A 59 1.67 4.50 -20.76
C PRO A 59 2.08 3.16 -20.10
N CYS A 60 3.25 2.61 -20.44
CA CYS A 60 3.88 1.45 -19.81
C CYS A 60 5.28 1.78 -19.26
N ALA A 61 5.56 3.07 -18.98
CA ALA A 61 6.82 3.50 -18.38
C ALA A 61 7.01 2.78 -17.03
N PRO A 62 8.24 2.36 -16.69
CA PRO A 62 8.52 1.81 -15.38
C PRO A 62 8.15 2.84 -14.31
N GLY A 63 7.57 2.33 -13.22
CA GLY A 63 7.35 3.06 -11.99
C GLY A 63 8.63 3.53 -11.33
N LEU A 64 8.50 4.01 -10.11
CA LEU A 64 9.58 4.73 -9.45
C LEU A 64 10.77 3.79 -9.18
N SER A 65 11.95 4.12 -9.70
CA SER A 65 13.14 3.27 -9.50
C SER A 65 13.53 3.19 -8.02
N LYS A 66 14.21 2.11 -7.62
CA LYS A 66 14.74 1.89 -6.25
C LYS A 66 15.59 2.99 -5.62
N ARG A 67 16.02 3.98 -6.40
CA ARG A 67 16.76 5.16 -5.93
C ARG A 67 15.87 6.18 -5.23
N TYR A 68 14.56 6.06 -5.37
CA TYR A 68 13.60 7.04 -4.89
C TYR A 68 12.53 6.40 -4.01
N GLU A 69 11.95 7.22 -3.15
CA GLU A 69 10.84 6.87 -2.28
C GLU A 69 9.73 7.89 -2.49
N LEU A 70 8.50 7.42 -2.45
CA LEU A 70 7.31 8.25 -2.52
C LEU A 70 6.79 8.49 -1.11
N TRP A 71 6.63 9.76 -0.77
CA TRP A 71 6.11 10.19 0.51
C TRP A 71 4.73 10.81 0.33
N TYR A 72 3.84 10.48 1.25
CA TYR A 72 2.47 10.98 1.34
C TYR A 72 2.31 11.69 2.67
N GLN A 73 1.65 12.85 2.66
CA GLN A 73 1.25 13.56 3.88
C GLN A 73 -0.23 13.91 3.85
N ARG A 74 -0.88 13.73 4.99
CA ARG A 74 -2.25 14.15 5.22
C ARG A 74 -2.49 14.58 6.66
N GLY A 75 -3.30 15.60 6.84
CA GLY A 75 -3.90 15.93 8.15
C GLY A 75 -4.92 14.88 8.56
N LEU A 76 -4.76 14.35 9.76
CA LEU A 76 -5.62 13.35 10.37
C LEU A 76 -6.51 13.99 11.43
N GLU A 77 -7.74 14.30 11.03
CA GLU A 77 -8.77 14.80 11.92
C GLU A 77 -9.69 13.66 12.37
N LEU A 78 -9.63 13.34 13.66
CA LEU A 78 -10.56 12.39 14.26
C LEU A 78 -11.90 13.10 14.55
N PRO A 79 -13.05 12.43 14.33
CA PRO A 79 -14.32 12.92 14.84
C PRO A 79 -14.23 13.23 16.34
N GLN A 80 -14.82 14.34 16.79
CA GLN A 80 -14.71 14.76 18.20
C GLN A 80 -15.21 13.67 19.17
N ALA A 81 -16.27 12.93 18.80
CA ALA A 81 -16.77 11.80 19.58
C ALA A 81 -15.73 10.69 19.76
N TRP A 82 -14.85 10.46 18.78
CA TRP A 82 -13.81 9.44 18.86
C TRP A 82 -12.74 9.81 19.89
N ARG A 83 -12.35 11.09 19.99
CA ARG A 83 -11.35 11.54 20.99
C ARG A 83 -11.80 11.19 22.42
N ALA A 84 -13.07 11.43 22.76
CA ALA A 84 -13.63 11.08 24.05
C ALA A 84 -13.64 9.55 24.28
N GLN A 85 -13.94 8.77 23.25
CA GLN A 85 -13.95 7.31 23.33
C GLN A 85 -12.55 6.70 23.41
N VAL A 86 -11.55 7.32 22.78
CA VAL A 86 -10.14 6.94 22.93
C VAL A 86 -9.68 7.16 24.37
N ALA A 87 -10.07 8.28 25.00
CA ALA A 87 -9.81 8.51 26.42
C ALA A 87 -10.48 7.47 27.34
N GLN A 88 -11.55 6.80 26.87
CA GLN A 88 -12.22 5.69 27.56
C GLN A 88 -11.63 4.31 27.21
N GLY A 89 -10.50 4.27 26.50
CA GLY A 89 -9.78 3.03 26.18
C GLY A 89 -10.14 2.37 24.86
N LYS A 90 -10.84 3.05 23.94
CA LYS A 90 -10.93 2.59 22.54
C LYS A 90 -9.63 2.86 21.78
N CYS A 91 -9.40 2.08 20.72
CA CYS A 91 -8.23 2.21 19.88
C CYS A 91 -8.61 2.77 18.51
N VAL A 92 -7.74 3.58 17.91
CA VAL A 92 -7.82 3.99 16.51
C VAL A 92 -6.84 3.15 15.71
N VAL A 93 -7.37 2.40 14.74
CA VAL A 93 -6.59 1.55 13.85
C VAL A 93 -6.58 2.18 12.47
N LEU A 94 -5.39 2.38 11.90
CA LEU A 94 -5.20 2.75 10.51
C LEU A 94 -5.17 1.48 9.66
N HIS A 95 -5.95 1.46 8.60
CA HIS A 95 -6.00 0.38 7.62
C HIS A 95 -5.53 0.88 6.26
N ILE A 96 -4.68 0.08 5.62
CA ILE A 96 -4.23 0.29 4.24
C ILE A 96 -4.56 -0.97 3.48
N GLY A 97 -5.39 -0.85 2.43
CA GLY A 97 -5.83 -1.99 1.65
C GLY A 97 -4.71 -2.64 0.83
N ALA A 98 -3.78 -1.83 0.32
CA ALA A 98 -2.61 -2.25 -0.45
C ALA A 98 -1.71 -1.04 -0.75
N CYS A 99 -0.39 -1.22 -0.65
CA CYS A 99 0.61 -0.22 -0.99
C CYS A 99 1.86 -0.91 -1.50
N ASP A 100 2.33 -0.55 -2.70
CA ASP A 100 3.51 -1.19 -3.29
C ASP A 100 4.81 -0.39 -3.03
N TYR A 101 5.90 -0.97 -2.51
CA TYR A 101 6.04 -2.34 -1.94
C TYR A 101 6.30 -2.31 -0.44
N THR A 102 7.40 -1.68 -0.01
CA THR A 102 7.66 -1.44 1.40
C THR A 102 6.92 -0.18 1.83
N CYS A 103 6.18 -0.23 2.93
CA CYS A 103 5.38 0.89 3.44
C CYS A 103 5.67 1.13 4.92
N GLN A 104 6.08 2.35 5.28
CA GLN A 104 6.28 2.78 6.67
C GLN A 104 5.35 3.94 7.00
N VAL A 105 4.68 3.85 8.14
CA VAL A 105 3.74 4.86 8.65
C VAL A 105 4.37 5.62 9.80
N PHE A 106 4.15 6.94 9.81
CA PHE A 106 4.50 7.83 10.89
C PHE A 106 3.29 8.70 11.25
N VAL A 107 3.07 8.91 12.55
CA VAL A 107 2.05 9.83 13.07
C VAL A 107 2.76 10.82 13.99
N ASN A 108 2.65 12.11 13.68
CA ASN A 108 3.36 13.19 14.37
C ASN A 108 4.88 12.93 14.51
N GLY A 109 5.50 12.40 13.45
CA GLY A 109 6.92 12.03 13.44
C GLY A 109 7.28 10.72 14.16
N THR A 110 6.32 10.07 14.82
CA THR A 110 6.54 8.79 15.49
C THR A 110 6.24 7.63 14.55
N ALA A 111 7.22 6.76 14.31
CA ALA A 111 7.03 5.56 13.50
C ALA A 111 6.05 4.59 14.18
N VAL A 112 5.04 4.12 13.45
CA VAL A 112 4.04 3.19 13.96
C VAL A 112 4.29 1.80 13.39
N GLY A 113 4.61 0.84 14.27
CA GLY A 113 4.87 -0.54 13.90
C GLY A 113 6.12 -0.72 13.02
N LYS A 114 6.33 -1.95 12.56
CA LYS A 114 7.38 -2.28 11.57
C LYS A 114 6.91 -1.94 10.15
N PRO A 115 7.81 -1.64 9.21
CA PRO A 115 7.43 -1.45 7.81
C PRO A 115 6.68 -2.69 7.30
N HIS A 116 5.57 -2.47 6.58
CA HIS A 116 4.92 -3.52 5.82
C HIS A 116 5.75 -3.82 4.58
N VAL A 117 5.84 -5.09 4.20
CA VAL A 117 6.54 -5.57 3.01
C VAL A 117 5.54 -6.45 2.26
N GLY A 118 5.10 -5.98 1.09
CA GLY A 118 4.02 -6.63 0.36
C GLY A 118 3.17 -5.62 -0.41
N GLY A 119 3.01 -5.82 -1.72
CA GLY A 119 2.26 -4.87 -2.55
C GLY A 119 0.76 -5.08 -2.59
N SER A 120 0.27 -6.30 -2.32
CA SER A 120 -1.11 -6.72 -2.69
C SER A 120 -2.00 -7.15 -1.54
N THR A 121 -1.52 -7.04 -0.30
CA THR A 121 -2.26 -7.48 0.89
C THR A 121 -2.56 -6.31 1.80
N ALA A 122 -3.74 -6.33 2.40
CA ALA A 122 -4.12 -5.33 3.39
C ALA A 122 -3.31 -5.50 4.69
N PHE A 123 -3.04 -4.39 5.35
CA PHE A 123 -2.38 -4.34 6.65
C PHE A 123 -2.95 -3.21 7.50
N GLU A 124 -2.73 -3.32 8.81
CA GLU A 124 -3.30 -2.42 9.81
C GLU A 124 -2.27 -2.05 10.88
N TYR A 125 -2.39 -0.84 11.42
CA TYR A 125 -1.58 -0.33 12.53
C TYR A 125 -2.45 0.30 13.60
N ASP A 126 -2.21 -0.05 14.86
CA ASP A 126 -2.77 0.71 15.98
C ASP A 126 -2.00 2.02 16.12
N ILE A 127 -2.65 3.14 15.82
CA ILE A 127 -2.04 4.47 15.85
C ILE A 127 -2.37 5.22 17.15
N THR A 128 -3.13 4.61 18.07
CA THR A 128 -3.71 5.27 19.24
C THR A 128 -2.65 5.97 20.08
N GLY A 129 -1.52 5.31 20.33
CA GLY A 129 -0.44 5.84 21.15
C GLY A 129 0.39 6.96 20.50
N ALA A 130 0.25 7.19 19.20
CA ALA A 130 0.96 8.24 18.47
C ALA A 130 0.09 9.50 18.20
N LEU A 131 -1.21 9.43 18.52
CA LEU A 131 -2.11 10.56 18.44
C LEU A 131 -1.78 11.59 19.51
N SER A 132 -1.86 12.87 19.15
CA SER A 132 -1.65 13.98 20.07
C SER A 132 -2.99 14.51 20.62
N SER A 133 -2.92 15.52 21.48
CA SER A 133 -4.09 16.30 21.92
C SER A 133 -4.52 17.36 20.90
N ASN A 134 -3.77 17.56 19.81
CA ASN A 134 -4.08 18.54 18.79
C ASN A 134 -5.37 18.16 18.02
N PRO A 135 -6.09 19.15 17.46
CA PRO A 135 -7.27 18.86 16.65
C PRO A 135 -6.93 18.03 15.40
N VAL A 136 -5.77 18.32 14.79
CA VAL A 136 -5.27 17.68 13.58
C VAL A 136 -3.91 17.04 13.86
N ASP A 137 -3.80 15.72 13.67
CA ASP A 137 -2.53 15.00 13.71
C ASP A 137 -1.90 14.96 12.31
N VAL A 138 -0.58 14.82 12.21
CA VAL A 138 0.12 14.69 10.91
C VAL A 138 0.35 13.21 10.61
N LEU A 139 -0.27 12.71 9.56
CA LEU A 139 -0.04 11.37 9.02
C LEU A 139 0.94 11.46 7.86
N LEU A 140 2.11 10.84 8.02
CA LEU A 140 3.15 10.75 7.00
C LEU A 140 3.38 9.27 6.66
N ILE A 141 3.35 8.93 5.37
CA ILE A 141 3.52 7.55 4.92
C ILE A 141 4.56 7.53 3.81
N LYS A 142 5.53 6.65 3.95
CA LYS A 142 6.60 6.44 2.97
C LYS A 142 6.44 5.09 2.32
N CYS A 143 6.54 5.04 0.99
CA CYS A 143 6.67 3.79 0.28
C CYS A 143 7.85 3.75 -0.70
N SER A 144 8.40 2.55 -0.88
CA SER A 144 9.50 2.32 -1.81
C SER A 144 9.44 0.92 -2.42
N ASP A 145 9.89 0.82 -3.65
CA ASP A 145 10.09 -0.42 -4.39
C ASP A 145 11.60 -0.73 -4.36
N HIS A 146 11.97 -1.98 -4.07
CA HIS A 146 13.38 -2.35 -3.89
C HIS A 146 14.01 -2.86 -5.19
N GLU A 147 13.20 -3.25 -6.18
CA GLU A 147 13.63 -3.96 -7.38
C GLU A 147 14.71 -5.01 -7.07
N GLU A 148 14.46 -5.92 -6.12
CA GLU A 148 15.39 -6.97 -5.69
C GLU A 148 15.88 -7.85 -6.86
N LYS A 149 17.19 -7.86 -7.14
CA LYS A 149 17.77 -8.72 -8.21
C LYS A 149 18.35 -9.99 -7.62
N GLY A 150 18.26 -11.08 -8.38
CA GLY A 150 18.95 -12.35 -8.08
C GLY A 150 18.02 -13.44 -7.54
N ALA A 151 18.59 -14.61 -7.27
CA ALA A 151 17.85 -15.81 -6.88
C ALA A 151 17.13 -15.68 -5.51
N ASN A 152 17.52 -14.70 -4.69
CA ASN A 152 16.93 -14.45 -3.38
C ASN A 152 15.89 -13.31 -3.37
N ALA A 153 15.50 -12.81 -4.55
CA ALA A 153 14.47 -11.78 -4.65
C ALA A 153 13.13 -12.35 -4.19
N MET A 154 12.53 -11.73 -3.18
CA MET A 154 11.24 -12.15 -2.61
C MET A 154 10.05 -11.39 -3.22
N GLU A 155 10.32 -10.32 -3.99
CA GLU A 155 9.32 -9.58 -4.74
C GLU A 155 8.66 -10.47 -5.82
N LEU A 156 7.33 -10.53 -5.81
CA LEU A 156 6.55 -11.21 -6.83
C LEU A 156 6.64 -10.45 -8.16
N ARG A 157 7.52 -10.91 -9.05
CA ARG A 157 7.79 -10.22 -10.32
C ARG A 157 6.94 -10.66 -11.49
N GLY A 158 6.50 -11.93 -11.53
CA GLY A 158 5.70 -12.47 -12.63
C GLY A 158 6.15 -11.97 -14.02
N LYS A 159 5.24 -11.29 -14.73
CA LYS A 159 5.50 -10.61 -16.00
C LYS A 159 5.70 -9.10 -15.79
N GLN A 160 6.57 -8.67 -14.88
CA GLN A 160 6.86 -7.25 -14.64
C GLN A 160 8.09 -6.80 -15.43
N LEU A 161 8.08 -5.57 -15.93
CA LEU A 161 9.25 -4.94 -16.57
C LEU A 161 10.37 -4.73 -15.52
N VAL A 162 11.50 -5.44 -15.67
CA VAL A 162 12.67 -5.34 -14.79
C VAL A 162 13.82 -4.49 -15.34
N SER A 163 13.77 -4.14 -16.63
CA SER A 163 14.68 -3.20 -17.28
C SER A 163 14.21 -2.92 -18.70
N LYS A 164 14.31 -1.65 -19.14
CA LYS A 164 14.04 -1.09 -20.49
C LYS A 164 12.95 -1.82 -21.29
N ALA A 165 11.88 -1.07 -21.61
CA ALA A 165 10.88 -1.48 -22.59
C ALA A 165 11.53 -2.21 -23.77
N TYR A 166 10.95 -3.36 -24.13
CA TYR A 166 11.38 -4.24 -25.21
C TYR A 166 11.96 -3.44 -26.39
N ARG A 167 13.22 -3.69 -26.75
CA ARG A 167 13.98 -2.95 -27.78
C ARG A 167 13.77 -3.47 -29.20
N GLY A 168 12.86 -4.41 -29.41
CA GLY A 168 12.62 -4.97 -30.74
C GLY A 168 11.83 -4.01 -31.64
N PRO A 169 12.16 -3.93 -32.94
CA PRO A 169 11.34 -3.20 -33.90
C PRO A 169 10.01 -3.92 -34.09
N GLY A 170 8.90 -3.28 -33.74
CA GLY A 170 7.54 -3.78 -33.97
C GLY A 170 6.52 -3.23 -32.98
N PRO A 171 5.21 -3.28 -33.29
CA PRO A 171 4.12 -2.85 -32.40
C PRO A 171 3.86 -3.84 -31.25
N HIS A 172 4.89 -4.53 -30.77
CA HIS A 172 4.77 -5.49 -29.69
C HIS A 172 4.53 -4.73 -28.39
N VAL A 173 3.29 -4.77 -27.91
CA VAL A 173 2.96 -4.47 -26.52
C VAL A 173 3.87 -5.37 -25.67
N PRO A 174 4.71 -4.82 -24.77
CA PRO A 174 5.40 -5.67 -23.82
C PRO A 174 4.33 -6.55 -23.16
N THR A 175 4.43 -7.87 -23.24
CA THR A 175 3.56 -8.79 -22.46
C THR A 175 3.84 -8.67 -20.96
N LEU A 176 4.56 -7.63 -20.55
CA LEU A 176 5.00 -7.33 -19.22
C LEU A 176 4.26 -6.08 -18.72
N TYR A 177 3.73 -6.13 -17.50
CA TYR A 177 3.15 -4.97 -16.83
C TYR A 177 4.24 -4.04 -16.28
N SER A 178 3.94 -2.74 -16.26
CA SER A 178 4.73 -1.75 -15.54
C SER A 178 4.57 -1.95 -14.03
N ASN A 179 5.64 -1.71 -13.27
CA ASN A 179 5.51 -1.66 -11.81
C ASN A 179 4.65 -0.46 -11.37
N VAL A 180 4.04 -0.62 -10.21
CA VAL A 180 3.17 0.36 -9.57
C VAL A 180 3.90 0.92 -8.37
N THR A 181 3.67 2.18 -8.00
CA THR A 181 4.25 2.73 -6.76
C THR A 181 3.16 3.39 -5.94
N GLY A 182 3.09 3.00 -4.67
CA GLY A 182 2.18 3.60 -3.70
C GLY A 182 0.84 2.89 -3.57
N PHE A 183 -0.16 3.64 -3.09
CA PHE A 183 -1.48 3.08 -2.81
C PHE A 183 -2.22 2.71 -4.08
N TRP A 184 -2.88 1.56 -4.06
CA TRP A 184 -3.78 1.13 -5.14
C TRP A 184 -5.06 0.47 -4.58
N GLN A 185 -5.26 0.58 -3.27
CA GLN A 185 -6.49 0.22 -2.53
C GLN A 185 -6.72 1.25 -1.41
N SER A 186 -7.94 1.30 -0.90
CA SER A 186 -8.39 2.32 0.05
C SER A 186 -7.55 2.41 1.33
N VAL A 187 -7.53 3.63 1.90
CA VAL A 187 -6.95 3.91 3.23
C VAL A 187 -8.05 4.46 4.12
N TRP A 188 -8.19 3.94 5.34
CA TRP A 188 -9.21 4.38 6.29
C TRP A 188 -8.77 4.18 7.73
N ILE A 189 -9.47 4.82 8.65
CA ILE A 189 -9.31 4.59 10.09
C ILE A 189 -10.58 3.96 10.66
N GLU A 190 -10.41 3.12 11.66
CA GLU A 190 -11.49 2.49 12.40
C GLU A 190 -11.30 2.72 13.90
N LEU A 191 -12.38 3.12 14.58
CA LEU A 191 -12.44 3.15 16.03
C LEU A 191 -13.00 1.84 16.54
N VAL A 192 -12.18 1.12 17.29
CA VAL A 192 -12.45 -0.24 17.76
C VAL A 192 -12.36 -0.33 19.28
N GLY A 193 -13.09 -1.27 19.86
CA GLY A 193 -12.98 -1.56 21.29
C GLY A 193 -11.63 -2.23 21.64
N PRO A 194 -11.23 -2.20 22.92
CA PRO A 194 -10.01 -2.86 23.40
C PRO A 194 -10.08 -4.38 23.21
N ARG A 195 -11.30 -4.95 23.15
CA ARG A 195 -11.56 -6.33 22.75
C ARG A 195 -12.31 -6.30 21.42
N ARG A 196 -11.74 -6.91 20.39
CA ARG A 196 -12.32 -6.94 19.04
C ARG A 196 -12.04 -8.26 18.33
N LEU A 197 -12.94 -8.61 17.42
CA LEU A 197 -12.75 -9.74 16.52
C LEU A 197 -11.74 -9.35 15.43
N ARG A 198 -10.64 -10.10 15.30
CA ARG A 198 -9.62 -9.83 14.27
C ARG A 198 -9.71 -10.73 13.06
N ARG A 199 -10.12 -11.99 13.26
CA ARG A 199 -10.20 -12.98 12.19
C ARG A 199 -11.32 -13.95 12.49
N VAL A 200 -12.10 -14.22 11.46
CA VAL A 200 -13.09 -15.31 11.46
C VAL A 200 -12.61 -16.34 10.45
N HIS A 201 -12.66 -17.61 10.83
CA HIS A 201 -12.40 -18.72 9.93
C HIS A 201 -13.67 -19.55 9.84
N CYS A 202 -14.34 -19.48 8.69
CA CYS A 202 -15.55 -20.25 8.41
C CYS A 202 -15.24 -21.27 7.33
N VAL A 203 -15.55 -22.54 7.60
CA VAL A 203 -15.48 -23.62 6.61
C VAL A 203 -16.92 -24.09 6.37
N PRO A 204 -17.54 -23.75 5.23
CA PRO A 204 -18.86 -24.25 4.91
C PRO A 204 -18.79 -25.76 4.66
N ARG A 205 -19.79 -26.50 5.14
CA ARG A 205 -19.96 -27.92 4.82
C ARG A 205 -21.23 -28.10 4.01
N CYS A 206 -21.13 -28.68 2.82
CA CYS A 206 -22.30 -29.10 2.07
C CYS A 206 -22.92 -30.31 2.78
N LEU A 207 -24.16 -30.15 3.26
CA LEU A 207 -24.96 -31.27 3.74
C LEU A 207 -25.60 -31.95 2.52
N GLY A 208 -24.88 -32.89 1.90
CA GLY A 208 -25.49 -33.76 0.90
C GLY A 208 -26.53 -34.66 1.59
N ARG A 209 -27.71 -34.85 0.98
CA ARG A 209 -28.44 -36.10 1.22
C ARG A 209 -27.53 -37.21 0.72
N VAL A 210 -27.05 -38.05 1.63
CA VAL A 210 -26.31 -39.25 1.28
C VAL A 210 -27.25 -40.11 0.43
N SER A 211 -27.03 -40.13 -0.88
CA SER A 211 -27.24 -41.34 -1.66
C SER A 211 -25.86 -41.99 -1.72
N GLU A 212 -25.77 -43.22 -1.22
CA GLU A 212 -24.53 -44.00 -1.19
C GLU A 212 -23.92 -44.05 -2.60
N ALA A 213 -22.84 -43.30 -2.80
CA ALA A 213 -21.89 -43.57 -3.86
C ALA A 213 -20.66 -44.18 -3.20
N ALA A 214 -20.33 -45.40 -3.63
CA ALA A 214 -19.36 -46.30 -3.03
C ALA A 214 -18.03 -45.63 -2.63
N ALA A 215 -17.52 -46.03 -1.47
CA ALA A 215 -16.24 -45.63 -0.95
C ALA A 215 -15.09 -45.95 -1.93
N CYS A 216 -14.31 -44.94 -2.29
CA CYS A 216 -13.04 -45.12 -2.97
C CYS A 216 -11.96 -45.48 -1.93
N PRO A 217 -11.22 -46.60 -2.04
CA PRO A 217 -10.24 -47.00 -1.05
C PRO A 217 -9.05 -46.03 -1.04
N SER A 218 -8.67 -45.56 0.15
CA SER A 218 -7.52 -44.69 0.34
C SER A 218 -6.23 -45.45 0.08
N LYS A 219 -5.49 -45.07 -0.95
CA LYS A 219 -4.06 -45.42 -1.06
C LYS A 219 -3.30 -44.55 -0.06
N LYS A 220 -2.81 -45.15 1.02
CA LYS A 220 -1.81 -44.54 1.91
C LYS A 220 -0.55 -44.27 1.08
N SER A 221 -0.13 -43.00 0.95
CA SER A 221 1.24 -42.70 0.55
C SER A 221 2.15 -42.74 1.81
N PRO A 222 3.35 -43.33 1.72
CA PRO A 222 4.32 -43.27 2.80
C PRO A 222 4.93 -41.87 2.86
N ARG A 223 4.97 -41.27 4.06
CA ARG A 223 5.71 -40.03 4.32
C ARG A 223 7.21 -40.29 4.17
N ALA A 224 7.89 -39.40 3.44
CA ALA A 224 9.30 -39.09 3.60
C ALA A 224 9.39 -37.69 4.20
#